data_AF-A0A7L2GTM0-F1
#
_entry.id   AF-A0A7L2GTM0-F1
#
_cell.length_a   1.000
_cell.length_b   1.000
_cell.length_c   1.000
_cell.angle_alpha   90.00
_cell.angle_beta   90.00
_cell.angle_gamma   90.00
#
_symmetry.space_group_name_H-M   'P 1'
#
loop_
_entity.id
_entity.type
_entity.pdbx_description
1 polymer ?
#
loop_
_entity_poly.entity_id
_entity_poly.type
_entity_poly.pdbx_seq_one_letter_code
_entity_poly.pdbx_strand_id
1 'polypeptide(L)'
;PPSGCDDLIGAVFELGRTLCRLQLSDEELALFTAAVLLSPDRPWLTESKKVQKLQDKIYVALQHEIQKKHSAEDKLSKVAVLPV
;
A
#
# COMPACT_ATOMS: atom_id res chain seq x y z
N PRO A 1 -23.91 -16.63 23.03
CA PRO A 1 -22.50 -16.22 23.16
C PRO A 1 -21.99 -15.70 21.81
N PRO A 2 -21.35 -14.52 21.73
CA PRO A 2 -20.63 -14.16 20.52
C PRO A 2 -19.63 -15.28 20.20
N SER A 3 -19.54 -15.66 18.93
CA SER A 3 -18.55 -16.62 18.47
C SER A 3 -17.17 -16.07 18.83
N GLY A 4 -16.26 -16.91 19.33
CA GLY A 4 -14.96 -16.45 19.83
C GLY A 4 -14.07 -15.74 18.79
N CYS A 5 -14.48 -15.68 17.53
CA CYS A 5 -13.78 -15.01 16.43
C CYS A 5 -14.52 -13.78 15.87
N ASP A 6 -15.66 -13.37 16.40
CA ASP A 6 -16.46 -12.26 15.85
C ASP A 6 -15.64 -10.96 15.75
N ASP A 7 -14.80 -10.68 16.75
CA ASP A 7 -13.90 -9.52 16.76
C ASP A 7 -12.80 -9.62 15.69
N LEU A 8 -12.23 -10.82 15.48
CA LEU A 8 -11.23 -11.05 14.44
C LEU A 8 -11.84 -10.84 13.05
N ILE A 9 -13.03 -11.39 12.83
CA ILE A 9 -13.78 -11.22 11.58
C ILE A 9 -14.04 -9.73 11.37
N GLY A 10 -14.54 -9.02 12.39
CA GLY A 10 -14.74 -7.58 12.36
C GLY A 10 -13.48 -6.82 11.92
N ALA A 11 -12.34 -7.10 12.55
CA ALA A 11 -11.05 -6.48 12.24
C ALA A 11 -10.57 -6.78 10.81
N VAL A 12 -10.72 -8.00 10.32
CA VAL A 12 -10.35 -8.37 8.94
C VAL A 12 -11.21 -7.62 7.92
N PHE A 13 -12.52 -7.50 8.16
CA PHE A 13 -13.41 -6.73 7.29
C PHE A 13 -13.13 -5.22 7.35
N GLU A 14 -12.75 -4.68 8.50
CA GLU A 14 -12.34 -3.28 8.64
C GLU A 14 -11.04 -2.99 7.90
N LEU A 15 -10.05 -3.89 7.99
CA LEU A 15 -8.82 -3.81 7.21
C LEU A 15 -9.12 -3.82 5.71
N GLY A 16 -9.92 -4.78 5.24
CA GLY A 16 -10.31 -4.87 3.83
C GLY A 16 -11.00 -3.60 3.33
N ARG A 17 -11.96 -3.08 4.10
CA ARG A 17 -12.65 -1.81 3.78
C ARG A 17 -11.69 -0.62 3.70
N THR A 18 -10.75 -0.54 4.63
CA THR A 18 -9.75 0.54 4.66
C THR A 18 -8.83 0.46 3.45
N LEU A 19 -8.35 -0.72 3.08
CA LEU A 19 -7.52 -0.93 1.90
C LEU A 19 -8.28 -0.61 0.60
N CYS A 20 -9.53 -1.05 0.47
CA CYS A 20 -10.36 -0.75 -0.70
C CYS A 20 -10.58 0.76 -0.89
N ARG A 21 -10.71 1.53 0.19
CA ARG A 21 -10.85 2.99 0.13
C ARG A 21 -9.63 3.71 -0.43
N LEU A 22 -8.44 3.10 -0.38
CA LEU A 22 -7.22 3.69 -0.95
C LEU A 22 -7.15 3.56 -2.47
N GLN A 23 -7.98 2.69 -3.07
CA GLN A 23 -8.03 2.47 -4.53
C GLN A 23 -6.63 2.31 -5.15
N LEU A 24 -5.82 1.43 -4.55
CA LEU A 24 -4.47 1.17 -5.01
C LEU A 24 -4.50 0.51 -6.40
N SER A 25 -3.60 0.90 -7.29
CA SER A 25 -3.33 0.14 -8.52
C SER A 25 -2.64 -1.20 -8.20
N ASP A 26 -2.58 -2.11 -9.17
CA ASP A 26 -1.89 -3.39 -9.00
C ASP A 26 -0.40 -3.18 -8.68
N GLU A 27 0.23 -2.15 -9.25
CA GLU A 27 1.62 -1.78 -8.96
C GLU A 27 1.80 -1.22 -7.55
N GLU A 28 0.90 -0.32 -7.11
CA GLU A 28 0.92 0.24 -5.75
C GLU A 28 0.70 -0.88 -4.72
N LEU A 29 -0.22 -1.81 -4.99
CA LEU A 29 -0.48 -2.97 -4.14
C LEU A 29 0.72 -3.93 -4.09
N ALA A 30 1.37 -4.18 -5.24
CA ALA A 30 2.57 -5.02 -5.30
C ALA A 30 3.73 -4.41 -4.48
N LEU A 31 3.94 -3.10 -4.58
CA LEU A 31 4.97 -2.39 -3.82
C LEU A 31 4.64 -2.34 -2.32
N PHE A 32 3.38 -2.09 -1.96
CA PHE A 32 2.91 -2.12 -0.57
C PHE A 32 3.11 -3.49 0.06
N THR A 33 2.70 -4.56 -0.61
CA THR A 33 2.86 -5.94 -0.12
C THR A 33 4.33 -6.33 0.01
N ALA A 34 5.19 -5.92 -0.93
CA ALA A 34 6.64 -6.09 -0.83
C ALA A 34 7.24 -5.35 0.38
N ALA A 35 6.79 -4.13 0.69
CA ALA A 35 7.25 -3.39 1.85
C ALA A 35 6.88 -4.07 3.17
N VAL A 36 5.67 -4.63 3.28
CA VAL A 36 5.22 -5.44 4.44
C VAL A 36 6.01 -6.74 4.56
N LEU A 37 6.33 -7.39 3.44
CA LEU A 37 7.16 -8.59 3.45
C LEU A 37 8.57 -8.29 3.99
N LEU A 38 9.16 -7.18 3.54
CA LEU A 38 10.51 -6.73 3.88
C LEU A 38 10.61 -5.97 5.21
N SER A 39 9.75 -6.24 6.19
CA SER A 39 9.86 -5.63 7.51
C SER A 39 11.15 -6.06 8.25
N PRO A 40 12.02 -5.11 8.65
CA PRO A 40 13.30 -5.38 9.29
C PRO A 40 13.17 -5.73 10.78
N ASP A 41 11.99 -5.49 11.37
CA ASP A 41 11.69 -5.71 12.79
C ASP A 41 11.21 -7.14 13.10
N ARG A 42 11.30 -8.05 12.12
CA ARG A 42 10.89 -9.44 12.32
C ARG A 42 11.82 -10.14 13.33
N PRO A 43 11.28 -10.82 14.35
CA PRO A 43 12.10 -11.60 15.27
C PRO A 43 12.99 -12.60 14.51
N TRP A 44 14.21 -12.80 15.01
CA TRP A 44 15.20 -13.74 14.44
C TRP A 44 15.79 -13.37 13.08
N LEU A 45 15.57 -12.13 12.61
CA LEU A 45 16.18 -11.66 11.38
C LEU A 45 17.67 -11.34 11.59
N THR A 46 18.54 -12.12 10.96
CA THR A 46 20.01 -11.97 11.07
C THR A 46 20.50 -10.72 10.34
N GLU A 47 20.05 -10.53 9.09
CA GLU A 47 20.53 -9.47 8.20
C GLU A 47 19.56 -8.28 8.14
N SER A 48 19.02 -7.85 9.28
CA SER A 48 18.01 -6.79 9.37
C SER A 48 18.41 -5.49 8.63
N LYS A 49 19.69 -5.09 8.69
CA LYS A 49 20.21 -3.92 7.95
C LYS A 49 20.12 -4.07 6.42
N LYS A 50 20.29 -5.29 5.87
CA LYS A 50 20.14 -5.52 4.43
C LYS A 50 18.67 -5.47 4.03
N VAL A 51 17.80 -6.03 4.86
CA VAL A 51 16.35 -5.99 4.66
C VAL A 51 15.83 -4.56 4.72
N GLN A 52 16.27 -3.75 5.70
CA GLN A 52 15.94 -2.33 5.77
C GLN A 52 16.32 -1.60 4.47
N LYS A 53 17.55 -1.78 3.97
CA LYS A 53 17.98 -1.15 2.70
C LYS A 53 17.14 -1.56 1.50
N LEU A 54 16.61 -2.78 1.47
CA LEU A 54 15.69 -3.23 0.43
C LEU A 54 14.32 -2.58 0.61
N GLN A 55 13.80 -2.58 1.84
CA GLN A 55 12.52 -1.95 2.18
C GLN A 55 12.52 -0.46 1.85
N ASP A 56 13.60 0.27 2.16
CA ASP A 56 13.76 1.70 1.85
C ASP A 56 13.61 1.96 0.35
N LYS A 57 14.21 1.12 -0.51
CA LYS A 57 14.07 1.23 -1.96
C LYS A 57 12.64 0.98 -2.43
N ILE A 58 11.96 0.01 -1.82
CA ILE A 58 10.55 -0.27 -2.12
C ILE A 58 9.66 0.90 -1.68
N TYR A 59 9.92 1.52 -0.53
CA TYR A 59 9.19 2.71 -0.10
C TYR A 59 9.37 3.89 -1.06
N VAL A 60 10.59 4.13 -1.53
CA VAL A 60 10.85 5.17 -2.55
C VAL A 60 10.09 4.87 -3.84
N ALA A 61 10.10 3.62 -4.31
CA ALA A 61 9.36 3.21 -5.50
C ALA A 61 7.83 3.37 -5.31
N LEU A 62 7.30 3.01 -4.14
CA LEU A 62 5.88 3.17 -3.81
C LEU A 62 5.48 4.65 -3.78
N GLN A 63 6.30 5.51 -3.16
CA GLN A 63 6.08 6.96 -3.16
C GLN A 63 6.03 7.52 -4.58
N HIS A 64 6.92 7.06 -5.45
CA HIS A 64 6.95 7.48 -6.85
C HIS A 64 5.69 7.05 -7.62
N GLU A 65 5.24 5.79 -7.49
CA GLU A 65 4.03 5.33 -8.18
C GLU A 65 2.77 6.05 -7.68
N ILE A 66 2.66 6.30 -6.38
CA ILE A 66 1.53 7.09 -5.82
C ILE A 66 1.52 8.52 -6.38
N GLN A 67 2.68 9.19 -6.42
CA GLN A 67 2.79 10.54 -6.97
C GLN A 67 2.47 10.60 -8.47
N LYS A 68 2.86 9.56 -9.21
CA LYS A 68 2.56 9.42 -10.64
C LYS A 68 1.05 9.27 -10.88
N LYS A 69 0.34 8.47 -10.07
CA LYS A 69 -1.12 8.33 -10.15
C LYS A 69 -1.83 9.66 -9.91
N HIS A 70 -1.49 10.36 -8.81
CA HIS A 70 -2.06 11.68 -8.51
C HIS A 70 -1.78 12.70 -9.63
N SER A 71 -0.56 12.74 -10.15
CA SER A 71 -0.20 13.63 -11.26
C SER A 71 -0.96 13.30 -12.54
N ALA A 72 -1.30 12.04 -12.78
CA ALA A 72 -2.09 11.63 -13.95
C ALA A 72 -3.58 12.01 -13.80
N GLU A 73 -4.18 11.86 -12.62
CA GLU A 73 -5.55 12.33 -12.34
C GLU A 73 -5.66 13.86 -12.47
N ASP A 74 -4.66 14.60 -11.99
CA ASP A 74 -4.60 16.07 -12.12
C ASP A 74 -4.46 16.50 -13.59
N LYS A 75 -3.71 15.75 -14.40
CA LYS A 75 -3.62 16.00 -15.85
C LYS A 75 -4.92 15.66 -16.56
N LEU A 76 -5.57 14.55 -16.23
CA LEU A 76 -6.81 14.10 -16.88
C LEU A 76 -7.96 15.07 -16.60
N SER A 77 -8.06 15.59 -15.37
CA SER A 77 -9.06 16.62 -15.01
C SER A 77 -8.87 17.92 -15.80
N LYS A 78 -7.63 18.31 -16.13
CA LYS A 78 -7.35 19.48 -16.97
C LYS A 78 -7.68 19.26 -18.45
N VAL A 79 -7.53 18.04 -18.95
CA VAL A 79 -7.90 17.67 -20.34
C VAL A 79 -9.42 17.60 -20.51
N ALA A 80 -10.15 17.14 -19.49
CA ALA A 80 -11.62 17.09 -19.50
C ALA A 80 -12.30 18.47 -19.49
N VAL A 81 -11.56 19.56 -19.22
CA VAL A 81 -12.08 20.95 -19.15
C VAL A 81 -11.77 21.75 -20.42
N LEU A 82 -11.07 21.17 -21.41
CA LEU A 82 -10.89 21.82 -22.71
C LEU A 82 -12.21 21.81 -23.49
N PRO A 83 -12.76 22.98 -23.88
CA PRO A 83 -13.97 23.03 -24.70
C PRO A 83 -13.66 22.48 -26.09
N VAL A 84 -14.51 21.57 -26.55
CA VAL A 84 -14.53 21.04 -27.93
C VAL A 84 -14.96 22.13 -28.90
#